data_AF-A0A8B8ZGT7-F1
#
_entry.id   AF-A0A8B8ZGT7-F1
#
_cell.length_a   1.000
_cell.length_b   1.000
_cell.length_c   1.000
_cell.angle_alpha   90.00
_cell.angle_beta   90.00
_cell.angle_gamma   90.00
#
_symmetry.space_group_name_H-M   'P 1'
#
loop_
_entity.id
_entity.type
_entity.pdbx_description
1 polymer ?
#
loop_
_entity_poly.entity_id
_entity_poly.type
_entity_poly.pdbx_seq_one_letter_code
_entity_poly.pdbx_strand_id
1 'polypeptide(L)'
;MASSSKTLVEIFQPAKRLKSLTIPPETLTPKSSMSALCKPSPTDGATSGSDLLPPSTLTPDQKKRIEINKALARSKRNLRLCTEKIERAKAVGMDYVKLEEILVEETWLEALPGELQKPYAKNLCRFVEREVRGSVPIYPPPCLIFNALHSTPFDRAKAVILGQDPYHGPDQTMGLAFSVPEGIKMPSSLVNIFKELQKDVGCSVPLHGNLERWAVQGVLLLNTVLTVSSFSLSLIGKEPSS
;
A
#
# COMPACT_ATOMS: atom_id res chain seq x y z
N MET A 1 24.42 -21.02 33.66
CA MET A 1 23.83 -19.65 33.64
C MET A 1 22.67 -19.67 32.66
N ALA A 2 21.43 -19.59 33.15
CA ALA A 2 20.25 -19.67 32.30
C ALA A 2 20.02 -18.34 31.58
N SER A 3 19.98 -18.39 30.24
CA SER A 3 19.66 -17.25 29.38
C SER A 3 18.14 -17.07 29.33
N SER A 4 17.63 -16.00 29.93
CA SER A 4 16.21 -15.66 29.88
C SER A 4 15.84 -15.18 28.47
N SER A 5 14.98 -15.93 27.79
CA SER A 5 14.43 -15.55 26.48
C SER A 5 13.51 -14.34 26.63
N LYS A 6 13.83 -13.25 25.95
CA LYS A 6 12.99 -12.03 25.93
C LYS A 6 11.72 -12.30 25.13
N THR A 7 10.57 -11.89 25.68
CA THR A 7 9.26 -12.02 25.03
C THR A 7 9.00 -10.83 24.09
N LEU A 8 8.15 -11.03 23.07
CA LEU A 8 7.77 -9.99 22.09
C LEU A 8 7.23 -8.70 22.72
N VAL A 9 6.74 -8.76 23.96
CA VAL A 9 6.22 -7.61 24.73
C VAL A 9 7.34 -6.63 25.12
N GLU A 10 8.58 -7.10 25.31
CA GLU A 10 9.71 -6.24 25.65
C GLU A 10 10.26 -5.44 24.46
N ILE A 11 10.05 -5.93 23.23
CA ILE A 11 10.54 -5.31 22.00
C ILE A 11 9.65 -4.12 21.59
N PHE A 12 8.36 -4.17 21.93
CA PHE A 12 7.37 -3.19 21.47
C PHE A 12 6.77 -2.34 22.61
N GLN A 13 7.60 -1.85 23.54
CA GLN A 13 7.12 -0.84 24.48
C GLN A 13 6.89 0.51 23.75
N PRO A 14 5.66 1.06 23.75
CA PRO A 14 5.38 2.34 23.12
C PRO A 14 6.09 3.49 23.86
N ALA A 15 6.66 4.43 23.09
CA ALA A 15 7.30 5.61 23.64
C ALA A 15 6.33 6.41 24.53
N LYS A 16 6.80 6.79 25.73
CA LYS A 16 6.01 7.59 26.69
C LYS A 16 5.65 8.94 26.08
N ARG A 17 4.34 9.20 25.97
CA ARG A 17 3.74 10.43 25.43
C ARG A 17 4.18 11.64 26.27
N LEU A 18 4.86 12.62 25.66
CA LEU A 18 5.12 13.92 26.30
C LEU A 18 3.78 14.64 26.54
N LYS A 19 3.61 15.16 27.76
CA LYS A 19 2.41 15.90 28.18
C LYS A 19 2.39 17.26 27.47
N SER A 20 1.37 17.50 26.64
CA SER A 20 1.04 18.83 26.12
C SER A 20 0.39 19.66 27.22
N LEU A 21 0.90 20.86 27.44
CA LEU A 21 0.34 21.85 28.35
C LEU A 21 -1.08 22.26 27.93
N THR A 22 -1.96 22.38 28.93
CA THR A 22 -3.38 22.67 28.83
C THR A 22 -3.62 24.18 28.80
N ILE A 23 -4.49 24.67 27.91
CA ILE A 23 -5.07 26.02 27.97
C ILE A 23 -6.61 25.85 27.96
N PRO A 24 -7.39 26.58 28.80
CA PRO A 24 -8.82 26.31 29.00
C PRO A 24 -9.72 26.95 27.92
N PRO A 25 -11.01 26.53 27.83
CA PRO A 25 -11.93 26.99 26.80
C PRO A 25 -12.70 28.25 27.24
N GLU A 26 -12.84 29.22 26.33
CA GLU A 26 -13.84 30.27 26.46
C GLU A 26 -15.12 29.89 25.72
N THR A 27 -16.17 29.76 26.52
CA THR A 27 -17.59 29.68 26.20
C THR A 27 -18.04 30.94 25.46
N LEU A 28 -18.92 30.82 24.45
CA LEU A 28 -20.02 31.75 24.17
C LEU A 28 -20.98 31.15 23.11
N THR A 29 -22.17 30.77 23.56
CA THR A 29 -23.44 30.78 22.81
C THR A 29 -24.19 32.06 23.28
N PRO A 30 -25.25 32.61 22.62
CA PRO A 30 -26.36 31.85 22.03
C PRO A 30 -27.21 32.46 20.88
N LYS A 31 -28.07 31.57 20.33
CA LYS A 31 -29.49 31.73 19.93
C LYS A 31 -29.92 32.44 18.62
N SER A 32 -30.93 31.77 18.03
CA SER A 32 -32.11 32.26 17.27
C SER A 32 -31.96 32.42 15.76
N SER A 33 -32.46 31.49 14.92
CA SER A 33 -33.86 31.31 14.48
C SER A 33 -34.27 32.25 13.34
N MET A 34 -34.44 31.73 12.12
CA MET A 34 -35.71 31.67 11.37
C MET A 34 -35.49 31.29 9.90
N SER A 35 -36.42 30.48 9.42
CA SER A 35 -36.65 29.94 8.08
C SER A 35 -37.05 30.97 7.02
N ALA A 36 -36.72 30.72 5.74
CA ALA A 36 -37.70 30.73 4.63
C ALA A 36 -37.10 30.27 3.29
N LEU A 37 -37.88 29.44 2.61
CA LEU A 37 -37.78 29.00 1.21
C LEU A 37 -38.16 30.15 0.26
N CYS A 38 -37.44 30.33 -0.87
CA CYS A 38 -37.99 30.39 -2.24
C CYS A 38 -36.92 30.83 -3.27
N LYS A 39 -36.89 30.14 -4.41
CA LYS A 39 -36.32 30.54 -5.72
C LYS A 39 -37.46 31.13 -6.61
N PRO A 40 -37.27 31.61 -7.86
CA PRO A 40 -36.05 31.99 -8.63
C PRO A 40 -36.11 33.38 -9.36
N SER A 41 -34.93 33.93 -9.76
CA SER A 41 -34.48 34.75 -10.95
C SER A 41 -35.42 35.75 -11.71
N PRO A 42 -34.95 36.69 -12.58
CA PRO A 42 -33.59 37.06 -13.07
C PRO A 42 -33.26 38.60 -13.17
N THR A 43 -32.07 38.89 -13.74
CA THR A 43 -31.58 40.10 -14.47
C THR A 43 -31.00 41.34 -13.75
N ASP A 44 -29.70 41.55 -14.06
CA ASP A 44 -28.92 42.76 -14.43
C ASP A 44 -28.71 43.95 -13.47
N GLY A 45 -27.43 44.32 -13.30
CA GLY A 45 -27.02 45.64 -12.81
C GLY A 45 -25.71 45.63 -12.02
N ALA A 46 -24.64 46.11 -12.64
CA ALA A 46 -23.28 46.19 -12.09
C ALA A 46 -23.16 47.13 -10.88
N THR A 47 -22.38 46.75 -9.86
CA THR A 47 -21.66 47.69 -8.99
C THR A 47 -20.40 47.04 -8.44
N SER A 48 -19.31 47.78 -8.58
CA SER A 48 -17.96 47.59 -8.04
C SER A 48 -17.92 47.27 -6.54
N GLY A 49 -17.27 46.16 -6.20
CA GLY A 49 -16.82 45.82 -4.85
C GLY A 49 -15.62 44.88 -4.98
N SER A 50 -14.42 45.45 -4.96
CA SER A 50 -13.16 44.71 -4.97
C SER A 50 -12.93 44.07 -3.60
N ASP A 51 -13.60 42.96 -3.33
CA ASP A 51 -13.22 42.09 -2.22
C ASP A 51 -12.03 41.25 -2.68
N LEU A 52 -10.84 41.68 -2.21
CA LEU A 52 -9.58 40.97 -2.31
C LEU A 52 -9.74 39.62 -1.60
N LEU A 53 -10.12 38.58 -2.37
CA LEU A 53 -9.97 37.19 -1.97
C LEU A 53 -8.49 36.97 -1.58
N PRO A 54 -8.20 36.42 -0.39
CA PRO A 54 -6.83 36.17 0.03
C PRO A 54 -6.16 35.18 -0.95
N PRO A 55 -4.83 35.28 -1.15
CA PRO A 55 -4.12 34.50 -2.16
C PRO A 55 -4.37 33.00 -1.98
N SER A 56 -4.86 32.40 -3.07
CA SER A 56 -5.10 30.98 -3.34
C SER A 56 -4.62 29.99 -2.26
N THR A 57 -5.37 29.84 -1.18
CA THR A 57 -5.09 28.82 -0.17
C THR A 57 -5.87 27.57 -0.51
N LEU A 58 -5.17 26.48 -0.83
CA LEU A 58 -5.78 25.19 -1.19
C LEU A 58 -6.70 24.67 -0.07
N THR A 59 -7.86 24.12 -0.44
CA THR A 59 -8.76 23.45 0.50
C THR A 59 -8.11 22.19 1.09
N PRO A 60 -8.56 21.71 2.27
CA PRO A 60 -8.05 20.45 2.84
C PRO A 60 -8.16 19.26 1.88
N ASP A 61 -9.25 19.16 1.13
CA ASP A 61 -9.45 18.11 0.13
C ASP A 61 -8.48 18.23 -1.05
N GLN A 62 -8.22 19.45 -1.52
CA GLN A 62 -7.22 19.69 -2.56
C GLN A 62 -5.83 19.27 -2.08
N LYS A 63 -5.44 19.64 -0.85
CA LYS A 63 -4.16 19.22 -0.24
C LYS A 63 -4.08 17.70 -0.15
N LYS A 64 -5.14 17.03 0.32
CA LYS A 64 -5.20 15.56 0.42
C LYS A 64 -5.04 14.89 -0.96
N ARG A 65 -5.73 15.40 -1.99
CA ARG A 65 -5.61 14.90 -3.37
C ARG A 65 -4.19 15.06 -3.91
N ILE A 66 -3.56 16.21 -3.68
CA ILE A 66 -2.18 16.47 -4.09
C ILE A 66 -1.23 15.47 -3.40
N GLU A 67 -1.37 15.26 -2.09
CA GLU A 67 -0.54 14.32 -1.35
C GLU A 67 -0.70 12.88 -1.84
N ILE A 68 -1.93 12.43 -2.10
CA ILE A 68 -2.19 11.10 -2.68
C ILE A 68 -1.55 10.97 -4.07
N ASN A 69 -1.68 11.99 -4.92
CA ASN A 69 -1.10 11.96 -6.26
C ASN A 69 0.43 11.97 -6.24
N LYS A 70 1.05 12.73 -5.32
CA LYS A 70 2.50 12.67 -5.11
C LYS A 70 2.96 11.28 -4.66
N ALA A 71 2.22 10.67 -3.74
CA ALA A 71 2.53 9.33 -3.25
C ALA A 71 2.39 8.26 -4.36
N LEU A 72 1.34 8.35 -5.19
CA LEU A 72 1.19 7.51 -6.39
C LEU A 72 2.35 7.71 -7.37
N ALA A 73 2.76 8.96 -7.62
CA ALA A 73 3.88 9.25 -8.50
C ALA A 73 5.20 8.67 -7.97
N ARG A 74 5.44 8.74 -6.65
CA ARG A 74 6.59 8.09 -6.00
C ARG A 74 6.55 6.58 -6.17
N SER A 75 5.41 5.93 -5.91
CA SER A 75 5.25 4.49 -6.11
C SER A 75 5.56 4.08 -7.55
N LYS A 76 4.99 4.78 -8.54
CA LYS A 76 5.25 4.54 -9.97
C LYS A 76 6.72 4.73 -10.34
N ARG A 77 7.40 5.73 -9.75
CA ARG A 77 8.84 5.93 -9.93
C ARG A 77 9.63 4.74 -9.37
N ASN A 78 9.30 4.26 -8.17
CA ASN A 78 9.95 3.10 -7.56
C ASN A 78 9.79 1.85 -8.43
N LEU A 79 8.57 1.57 -8.90
CA LEU A 79 8.32 0.45 -9.80
C LEU A 79 9.12 0.57 -11.11
N ARG A 80 9.22 1.77 -11.68
CA ARG A 80 10.06 2.02 -12.85
C ARG A 80 11.53 1.74 -12.58
N LEU A 81 12.10 2.28 -11.50
CA LEU A 81 13.51 2.07 -11.13
C LEU A 81 13.83 0.59 -10.90
N CYS A 82 12.93 -0.13 -10.21
CA CYS A 82 13.02 -1.58 -10.02
C CYS A 82 13.02 -2.31 -11.37
N THR A 83 12.08 -1.98 -12.25
CA THR A 83 11.97 -2.57 -13.60
C THR A 83 13.23 -2.32 -14.42
N GLU A 84 13.72 -1.08 -14.45
CA GLU A 84 14.94 -0.72 -15.18
C GLU A 84 16.18 -1.48 -14.67
N LYS A 85 16.29 -1.71 -13.35
CA LYS A 85 17.37 -2.52 -12.78
C LYS A 85 17.31 -3.96 -13.27
N ILE A 86 16.11 -4.54 -13.32
CA ILE A 86 15.87 -5.89 -13.84
C ILE A 86 16.25 -5.97 -15.32
N GLU A 87 15.78 -5.04 -16.14
CA GLU A 87 16.09 -5.04 -17.57
C GLU A 87 17.57 -4.80 -17.85
N ARG A 88 18.25 -3.94 -17.08
CA ARG A 88 19.71 -3.78 -17.18
C ARG A 88 20.45 -5.06 -16.86
N ALA A 89 20.08 -5.76 -15.80
CA ALA A 89 20.74 -7.02 -15.43
C ALA A 89 20.57 -8.09 -16.52
N LYS A 90 19.35 -8.23 -17.06
CA LYS A 90 19.08 -9.10 -18.21
C LYS A 90 19.96 -8.76 -19.42
N ALA A 91 20.15 -7.47 -19.70
CA ALA A 91 20.99 -7.03 -20.81
C ALA A 91 22.48 -7.40 -20.65
N VAL A 92 22.96 -7.59 -19.41
CA VAL A 92 24.32 -8.08 -19.12
C VAL A 92 24.38 -9.61 -19.02
N GLY A 93 23.31 -10.32 -19.41
CA GLY A 93 23.23 -11.78 -19.33
C GLY A 93 23.01 -12.31 -17.92
N MET A 94 22.57 -11.48 -16.98
CA MET A 94 22.15 -11.94 -15.66
C MET A 94 20.66 -12.29 -15.69
N ASP A 95 20.35 -13.57 -15.47
CA ASP A 95 18.96 -14.05 -15.41
C ASP A 95 18.20 -13.57 -14.17
N TYR A 96 18.89 -12.91 -13.24
CA TYR A 96 18.35 -12.53 -11.94
C TYR A 96 19.00 -11.27 -11.36
N VAL A 97 18.21 -10.54 -10.54
CA VAL A 97 18.64 -9.39 -9.77
C VAL A 97 18.46 -9.67 -8.30
N LYS A 98 19.49 -9.41 -7.49
CA LYS A 98 19.46 -9.63 -6.05
C LYS A 98 18.29 -8.88 -5.41
N LEU A 99 17.68 -9.47 -4.37
CA LEU A 99 16.60 -8.83 -3.62
C LEU A 99 16.97 -7.42 -3.12
N GLU A 100 18.20 -7.22 -2.66
CA GLU A 100 18.71 -5.91 -2.23
C GLU A 100 18.69 -4.85 -3.33
N GLU A 101 18.82 -5.25 -4.59
CA GLU A 101 18.89 -4.33 -5.72
C GLU A 101 17.50 -3.97 -6.24
N ILE A 102 16.51 -4.86 -6.12
CA ILE A 102 15.11 -4.61 -6.52
C ILE A 102 14.29 -3.87 -5.46
N LEU A 103 14.71 -3.85 -4.18
CA LEU A 103 14.16 -2.93 -3.20
C LEU A 103 14.76 -1.53 -3.45
N VAL A 104 13.94 -0.59 -3.91
CA VAL A 104 14.40 0.77 -4.28
C VAL A 104 13.75 1.89 -3.48
N GLU A 105 12.81 1.55 -2.59
CA GLU A 105 12.17 2.55 -1.73
C GLU A 105 13.14 2.92 -0.61
N GLU A 106 13.51 4.20 -0.57
CA GLU A 106 14.63 4.72 0.25
C GLU A 106 14.40 4.49 1.75
N THR A 107 13.19 4.76 2.26
CA THR A 107 12.91 4.65 3.68
C THR A 107 12.91 3.20 4.17
N TRP A 108 12.55 2.24 3.31
CA TRP A 108 12.72 0.82 3.60
C TRP A 108 14.18 0.37 3.56
N LEU A 109 14.99 0.90 2.65
CA LEU A 109 16.43 0.63 2.62
C LEU A 109 17.11 1.14 3.90
N GLU A 110 16.70 2.31 4.38
CA GLU A 110 17.17 2.89 5.64
C GLU A 110 16.71 2.09 6.87
N ALA A 111 15.47 1.56 6.84
CA ALA A 111 14.91 0.77 7.93
C ALA A 111 15.45 -0.67 8.01
N LEU A 112 15.96 -1.21 6.90
CA LEU A 112 16.47 -2.58 6.79
C LEU A 112 17.97 -2.65 6.42
N PRO A 113 18.86 -1.92 7.12
CA PRO A 113 20.26 -1.85 6.75
C PRO A 113 20.93 -3.21 6.95
N GLY A 114 21.51 -3.78 5.90
CA GLY A 114 22.19 -5.06 6.00
C GLY A 114 21.27 -6.29 6.00
N GLU A 115 19.93 -6.12 6.06
CA GLU A 115 19.00 -7.25 6.25
C GLU A 115 19.00 -8.20 5.04
N LEU A 116 18.93 -7.64 3.84
CA LEU A 116 18.93 -8.40 2.59
C LEU A 116 20.33 -8.97 2.24
N GLN A 117 21.37 -8.55 2.96
CA GLN A 117 22.75 -9.04 2.83
C GLN A 117 23.03 -10.24 3.74
N LYS A 118 22.14 -10.54 4.69
CA LYS A 118 22.31 -11.66 5.64
C LYS A 118 22.33 -13.01 4.91
N PRO A 119 22.97 -14.05 5.49
CA PRO A 119 23.09 -15.35 4.83
C PRO A 119 21.76 -15.99 4.40
N TYR A 120 20.72 -15.90 5.23
CA TYR A 120 19.40 -16.46 4.88
C TYR A 120 18.77 -15.72 3.71
N ALA A 121 18.92 -14.39 3.63
CA ALA A 121 18.37 -13.58 2.54
C ALA A 121 19.09 -13.89 1.22
N LYS A 122 20.42 -14.03 1.26
CA LYS A 122 21.20 -14.50 0.09
C LYS A 122 20.80 -15.90 -0.37
N ASN A 123 20.53 -16.81 0.56
CA ASN A 123 20.04 -18.14 0.23
C ASN A 123 18.63 -18.08 -0.38
N LEU A 124 17.75 -17.23 0.14
CA LEU A 124 16.43 -16.98 -0.42
C LEU A 124 16.51 -16.40 -1.83
N CYS A 125 17.40 -15.43 -2.07
CA CYS A 125 17.66 -14.89 -3.42
C CYS A 125 18.01 -16.01 -4.41
N ARG A 126 18.97 -16.88 -4.06
CA ARG A 126 19.39 -18.00 -4.91
C ARG A 126 18.29 -19.03 -5.14
N PHE A 127 17.43 -19.23 -4.13
CA PHE A 127 16.27 -20.11 -4.28
C PHE A 127 15.29 -19.53 -5.30
N VAL A 128 14.87 -18.27 -5.14
CA VAL A 128 13.94 -17.59 -6.06
C VAL A 128 14.53 -17.53 -7.47
N GLU A 129 15.82 -17.23 -7.60
CA GLU A 129 16.54 -17.24 -8.87
C GLU A 129 16.44 -18.59 -9.59
N ARG A 130 16.62 -19.70 -8.87
CA ARG A 130 16.49 -21.05 -9.42
C ARG A 130 15.08 -21.33 -9.90
N GLU A 131 14.09 -20.96 -9.09
CA GLU A 131 12.67 -21.17 -9.41
C GLU A 131 12.25 -20.36 -10.65
N VAL A 132 12.72 -19.10 -10.77
CA VAL A 132 12.43 -18.22 -11.91
C VAL A 132 13.04 -18.73 -13.22
N ARG A 133 14.21 -19.40 -13.17
CA ARG A 133 14.81 -20.05 -14.36
C ARG A 133 14.16 -21.38 -14.72
N GLY A 134 13.31 -21.92 -13.85
CA GLY A 134 12.56 -23.14 -14.10
C GLY A 134 11.51 -22.96 -15.19
N SER A 135 10.86 -24.06 -15.57
CA SER A 135 9.75 -24.04 -16.54
C SER A 135 8.41 -23.60 -15.94
N VAL A 136 8.31 -23.52 -14.61
CA VAL A 136 7.09 -23.16 -13.90
C VAL A 136 7.08 -21.64 -13.66
N PRO A 137 6.06 -20.90 -14.15
CA PRO A 137 5.94 -19.47 -13.89
C PRO A 137 5.88 -19.15 -12.39
N ILE A 138 6.64 -18.13 -11.98
CA ILE A 138 6.62 -17.57 -10.63
C ILE A 138 5.89 -16.23 -10.65
N TYR A 139 5.01 -16.01 -9.68
CA TYR A 139 4.23 -14.79 -9.51
C TYR A 139 4.47 -14.15 -8.14
N PRO A 140 4.41 -12.82 -8.03
CA PRO A 140 4.33 -11.86 -9.14
C PRO A 140 5.65 -11.80 -9.94
N PRO A 141 5.67 -11.14 -11.11
CA PRO A 141 6.91 -10.81 -11.81
C PRO A 141 7.93 -10.13 -10.88
N PRO A 142 9.25 -10.31 -11.10
CA PRO A 142 10.27 -9.83 -10.16
C PRO A 142 10.18 -8.35 -9.78
N CYS A 143 9.76 -7.49 -10.71
CA CYS A 143 9.62 -6.05 -10.46
C CYS A 143 8.53 -5.70 -9.43
N LEU A 144 7.60 -6.62 -9.18
CA LEU A 144 6.45 -6.45 -8.30
C LEU A 144 6.61 -7.16 -6.95
N ILE A 145 7.69 -7.91 -6.71
CA ILE A 145 7.92 -8.63 -5.44
C ILE A 145 7.84 -7.70 -4.23
N PHE A 146 8.44 -6.50 -4.34
CA PHE A 146 8.43 -5.49 -3.28
C PHE A 146 7.43 -4.36 -3.53
N ASN A 147 6.41 -4.55 -4.38
CA ASN A 147 5.50 -3.46 -4.72
C ASN A 147 4.75 -2.90 -3.50
N ALA A 148 4.44 -3.74 -2.51
CA ALA A 148 3.88 -3.30 -1.22
C ALA A 148 4.79 -2.29 -0.49
N LEU A 149 6.10 -2.52 -0.50
CA LEU A 149 7.11 -1.64 0.09
C LEU A 149 7.33 -0.40 -0.77
N HIS A 150 7.37 -0.55 -2.10
CA HIS A 150 7.50 0.57 -3.05
C HIS A 150 6.31 1.54 -2.99
N SER A 151 5.12 1.03 -2.69
CA SER A 151 3.88 1.80 -2.60
C SER A 151 3.62 2.41 -1.23
N THR A 152 4.24 1.87 -0.18
CA THR A 152 4.01 2.27 1.21
C THR A 152 5.34 2.57 1.89
N PRO A 153 5.84 3.83 1.85
CA PRO A 153 7.06 4.21 2.56
C PRO A 153 6.99 3.84 4.04
N PHE A 154 8.12 3.39 4.60
CA PHE A 154 8.23 2.90 5.98
C PHE A 154 7.72 3.93 6.99
N ASP A 155 8.13 5.19 6.82
CA ASP A 155 7.78 6.33 7.66
C ASP A 155 6.31 6.80 7.51
N ARG A 156 5.59 6.29 6.51
CA ARG A 156 4.17 6.60 6.25
C ARG A 156 3.22 5.44 6.54
N ALA A 157 3.73 4.28 6.94
CA ALA A 157 2.92 3.13 7.31
C ALA A 157 2.09 3.43 8.57
N LYS A 158 0.78 3.15 8.51
CA LYS A 158 -0.21 3.40 9.57
C LYS A 158 -0.94 2.12 9.99
N ALA A 159 -1.13 1.21 9.05
CA ALA A 159 -1.77 -0.07 9.26
C ALA A 159 -1.07 -1.13 8.42
N VAL A 160 -1.09 -2.38 8.88
CA VAL A 160 -0.55 -3.53 8.16
C VAL A 160 -1.67 -4.54 7.98
N ILE A 161 -1.90 -4.96 6.74
CA ILE A 161 -2.84 -6.04 6.40
C ILE A 161 -2.00 -7.17 5.80
N LEU A 162 -2.09 -8.34 6.42
CA LEU A 162 -1.33 -9.52 6.02
C LEU A 162 -2.18 -10.45 5.16
N GLY A 163 -1.69 -10.76 3.97
CA GLY A 163 -2.15 -11.89 3.16
C GLY A 163 -1.28 -13.12 3.36
N GLN A 164 -1.75 -14.29 2.95
CA GLN A 164 -0.97 -15.53 3.05
C GLN A 164 0.07 -15.59 1.92
N ASP A 165 -0.38 -15.87 0.71
CA ASP A 165 0.38 -15.97 -0.52
C ASP A 165 -0.21 -15.06 -1.62
N PRO A 166 0.57 -14.71 -2.67
CA PRO A 166 0.05 -13.99 -3.82
C PRO A 166 -0.99 -14.84 -4.57
N TYR A 167 -1.89 -14.19 -5.30
CA TYR A 167 -2.70 -14.89 -6.29
C TYR A 167 -1.80 -15.60 -7.31
N HIS A 168 -2.26 -16.71 -7.89
CA HIS A 168 -1.49 -17.52 -8.84
C HIS A 168 -2.01 -17.42 -10.28
N GLY A 169 -3.06 -16.63 -10.51
CA GLY A 169 -3.63 -16.44 -11.84
C GLY A 169 -2.76 -15.51 -12.70
N PRO A 170 -2.57 -15.81 -13.99
CA PRO A 170 -1.95 -14.86 -14.91
C PRO A 170 -2.71 -13.53 -14.85
N ASP A 171 -1.97 -12.43 -14.86
CA ASP A 171 -2.46 -11.04 -14.80
C ASP A 171 -3.19 -10.62 -13.51
N GLN A 172 -3.36 -11.51 -12.53
CA GLN A 172 -3.99 -11.14 -11.24
C GLN A 172 -3.01 -10.47 -10.28
N THR A 173 -1.72 -10.77 -10.41
CA THR A 173 -0.74 -10.35 -9.40
C THR A 173 -0.20 -8.95 -9.66
N MET A 174 -0.24 -8.13 -8.62
CA MET A 174 0.34 -6.79 -8.63
C MET A 174 1.23 -6.52 -7.42
N GLY A 175 1.61 -7.56 -6.65
CA GLY A 175 2.53 -7.41 -5.51
C GLY A 175 1.96 -6.69 -4.30
N LEU A 176 0.63 -6.55 -4.20
CA LEU A 176 -0.09 -6.05 -3.04
C LEU A 176 -1.07 -7.12 -2.56
N ALA A 177 -1.11 -7.40 -1.25
CA ALA A 177 -2.05 -8.37 -0.68
C ALA A 177 -3.51 -8.01 -1.02
N PHE A 178 -4.32 -9.02 -1.38
CA PHE A 178 -5.73 -8.92 -1.79
C PHE A 178 -6.03 -8.08 -3.05
N SER A 179 -5.07 -7.30 -3.56
CA SER A 179 -5.26 -6.40 -4.68
C SER A 179 -5.09 -7.12 -6.00
N VAL A 180 -5.92 -6.75 -6.98
CA VAL A 180 -5.77 -7.16 -8.39
C VAL A 180 -5.80 -5.93 -9.31
N PRO A 181 -5.16 -5.96 -10.49
CA PRO A 181 -5.25 -4.87 -11.47
C PRO A 181 -6.69 -4.54 -11.87
N GLU A 182 -6.91 -3.30 -12.33
CA GLU A 182 -8.20 -2.91 -12.89
C GLU A 182 -8.53 -3.76 -14.15
N GLY A 183 -9.80 -4.08 -14.35
CA GLY A 183 -10.25 -4.98 -15.42
C GLY A 183 -10.15 -6.47 -15.09
N ILE A 184 -9.43 -6.85 -14.02
CA ILE A 184 -9.38 -8.22 -13.53
C ILE A 184 -10.55 -8.49 -12.59
N LYS A 185 -11.15 -9.68 -12.73
CA LYS A 185 -12.24 -10.13 -11.85
C LYS A 185 -11.77 -10.13 -10.39
N MET A 186 -12.52 -9.46 -9.53
CA MET A 186 -12.23 -9.43 -8.10
C MET A 186 -12.30 -10.84 -7.48
N PRO A 187 -11.25 -11.27 -6.76
CA PRO A 187 -11.27 -12.53 -6.01
C PRO A 187 -12.33 -12.50 -4.90
N SER A 188 -12.83 -13.68 -4.52
CA SER A 188 -13.88 -13.81 -3.50
C SER A 188 -13.47 -13.20 -2.16
N SER A 189 -12.22 -13.35 -1.74
CA SER A 189 -11.68 -12.74 -0.52
C SER A 189 -11.81 -11.22 -0.54
N LEU A 190 -11.49 -10.57 -1.68
CA LEU A 190 -11.60 -9.12 -1.81
C LEU A 190 -13.06 -8.66 -1.83
N VAL A 191 -13.94 -9.40 -2.50
CA VAL A 191 -15.38 -9.12 -2.49
C VAL A 191 -15.93 -9.17 -1.06
N ASN A 192 -15.48 -10.12 -0.24
CA ASN A 192 -15.89 -10.22 1.16
C ASN A 192 -15.37 -9.02 1.98
N ILE A 193 -14.14 -8.57 1.76
CA ILE A 193 -13.60 -7.35 2.39
C ILE A 193 -14.48 -6.14 2.06
N PHE A 194 -14.85 -5.95 0.79
CA PHE A 194 -15.71 -4.82 0.41
C PHE A 194 -17.13 -4.91 0.96
N LYS A 195 -17.71 -6.12 1.04
CA LYS A 195 -19.01 -6.33 1.70
C LYS A 195 -18.95 -5.94 3.17
N GLU A 196 -17.90 -6.35 3.88
CA GLU A 196 -17.77 -6.01 5.30
C GLU A 196 -17.55 -4.51 5.50
N LEU A 197 -16.73 -3.87 4.67
CA LEU A 197 -16.57 -2.40 4.69
C LEU A 197 -17.88 -1.66 4.43
N GLN A 198 -18.69 -2.10 3.46
CA GLN A 198 -20.00 -1.50 3.21
C GLN A 198 -20.93 -1.67 4.42
N LYS A 199 -20.92 -2.86 5.04
CA LYS A 199 -21.77 -3.17 6.19
C LYS A 199 -21.37 -2.41 7.45
N ASP A 200 -20.07 -2.29 7.71
CA ASP A 200 -19.54 -1.70 8.95
C ASP A 200 -19.47 -0.16 8.89
N VAL A 201 -18.98 0.40 7.78
CA VAL A 201 -18.74 1.84 7.66
C VAL A 201 -19.57 2.54 6.57
N GLY A 202 -20.48 1.82 5.90
CA GLY A 202 -21.41 2.40 4.94
C GLY A 202 -20.76 2.91 3.65
N CYS A 203 -19.52 2.50 3.33
CA CYS A 203 -18.82 2.99 2.15
C CYS A 203 -19.34 2.35 0.86
N SER A 204 -19.20 3.05 -0.26
CA SER A 204 -19.49 2.48 -1.58
C SER A 204 -18.45 1.41 -1.96
N VAL A 205 -18.93 0.29 -2.48
CA VAL A 205 -18.07 -0.80 -2.98
C VAL A 205 -17.47 -0.39 -4.34
N PRO A 206 -16.13 -0.37 -4.49
CA PRO A 206 -15.49 -0.11 -5.77
C PRO A 206 -15.86 -1.16 -6.82
N LEU A 207 -15.85 -0.76 -8.10
CA LEU A 207 -16.07 -1.67 -9.24
C LEU A 207 -14.80 -2.41 -9.68
N HIS A 208 -13.66 -2.14 -9.05
CA HIS A 208 -12.36 -2.71 -9.37
C HIS A 208 -11.66 -3.23 -8.11
N GLY A 209 -10.72 -4.16 -8.28
CA GLY A 209 -9.97 -4.75 -7.18
C GLY A 209 -8.63 -4.08 -6.83
N ASN A 210 -8.31 -2.96 -7.47
CA ASN A 210 -7.04 -2.26 -7.24
C ASN A 210 -7.05 -1.47 -5.91
N LEU A 211 -6.19 -1.88 -4.97
CA LEU A 211 -6.02 -1.29 -3.64
C LEU A 211 -4.80 -0.36 -3.54
N GLU A 212 -4.16 0.04 -4.65
CA GLU A 212 -3.00 0.95 -4.65
C GLU A 212 -3.28 2.25 -3.88
N ARG A 213 -4.53 2.75 -3.94
CA ARG A 213 -4.95 3.94 -3.17
C ARG A 213 -4.86 3.74 -1.66
N TRP A 214 -5.04 2.53 -1.14
CA TRP A 214 -4.86 2.25 0.28
C TRP A 214 -3.37 2.24 0.65
N ALA A 215 -2.54 1.60 -0.20
CA ALA A 215 -1.10 1.54 -0.02
C ALA A 215 -0.46 2.93 0.12
N VAL A 216 -0.72 3.81 -0.85
CA VAL A 216 -0.17 5.18 -0.84
C VAL A 216 -0.71 6.07 0.29
N GLN A 217 -1.80 5.66 0.96
CA GLN A 217 -2.34 6.33 2.14
C GLN A 217 -1.76 5.79 3.47
N GLY A 218 -0.91 4.75 3.41
CA GLY A 218 -0.21 4.19 4.56
C GLY A 218 -0.69 2.80 4.99
N VAL A 219 -1.46 2.08 4.17
CA VAL A 219 -1.87 0.70 4.47
C VAL A 219 -0.91 -0.28 3.80
N LEU A 220 -0.02 -0.87 4.57
CA LEU A 220 0.92 -1.88 4.07
C LEU A 220 0.19 -3.20 3.79
N LEU A 221 -0.07 -3.48 2.52
CA LEU A 221 -0.74 -4.69 2.02
C LEU A 221 0.31 -5.76 1.67
N LEU A 222 0.76 -6.52 2.66
CA LEU A 222 1.91 -7.42 2.54
C LEU A 222 1.50 -8.89 2.64
N ASN A 223 1.92 -9.73 1.70
CA ASN A 223 1.77 -11.17 1.84
C ASN A 223 2.90 -11.74 2.72
N THR A 224 2.61 -12.73 3.55
CA THR A 224 3.63 -13.43 4.37
C THR A 224 4.62 -14.22 3.52
N VAL A 225 4.18 -14.65 2.33
CA VAL A 225 5.03 -15.18 1.27
C VAL A 225 4.93 -14.23 0.08
N LEU A 226 6.07 -13.80 -0.48
CA LEU A 226 6.09 -12.77 -1.53
C LEU A 226 6.02 -13.33 -2.96
N THR A 227 6.26 -14.63 -3.14
CA THR A 227 6.26 -15.30 -4.45
C THR A 227 5.59 -16.67 -4.37
N VAL A 228 4.86 -17.05 -5.41
CA VAL A 228 4.22 -18.37 -5.55
C VAL A 228 4.47 -18.93 -6.95
N SER A 229 4.61 -20.24 -7.09
CA SER A 229 4.64 -20.88 -8.40
C SER A 229 3.22 -21.18 -8.90
N SER A 230 2.99 -21.14 -10.21
CA SER A 230 1.67 -21.38 -10.80
C SER A 230 1.07 -22.76 -10.44
N PHE A 231 1.92 -23.71 -10.05
CA PHE A 231 1.56 -25.09 -9.70
C PHE A 231 1.36 -25.33 -8.19
N SER A 232 1.74 -24.38 -7.32
CA SER A 232 1.82 -24.60 -5.87
C SER A 232 0.49 -24.92 -5.20
N LEU A 233 -0.65 -24.55 -5.80
CA LEU A 233 -1.98 -24.80 -5.23
C LEU A 233 -2.60 -26.14 -5.66
N SER A 234 -2.04 -26.83 -6.66
CA SER A 234 -2.52 -28.17 -7.06
C SER A 234 -2.09 -29.30 -6.13
N LEU A 235 -1.14 -29.07 -5.20
CA LEU A 235 -0.63 -30.10 -4.30
C LEU A 235 -1.38 -30.22 -2.97
N ILE A 236 -2.29 -29.28 -2.65
CA ILE A 236 -3.09 -29.34 -1.41
C ILE A 236 -4.37 -30.18 -1.59
N GLY A 237 -4.71 -30.59 -2.82
CA GLY A 237 -5.97 -31.28 -3.14
C GLY A 237 -5.86 -32.72 -3.65
N LYS A 238 -4.67 -33.32 -3.70
CA LYS A 238 -4.50 -34.71 -4.11
C LYS A 238 -3.89 -35.53 -2.99
N GLU A 239 -4.73 -36.00 -2.07
CA GLU A 239 -4.37 -37.23 -1.35
C GLU A 239 -4.32 -38.39 -2.36
N PRO A 240 -3.31 -39.27 -2.26
CA PRO A 240 -3.26 -40.46 -3.09
C PRO A 240 -4.37 -41.42 -2.63
N SER A 241 -5.42 -41.56 -3.45
CA SER A 241 -6.34 -42.68 -3.32
C SER A 241 -5.55 -43.97 -3.53
N SER A 242 -5.37 -44.72 -2.44
CA SER A 242 -4.88 -46.10 -2.46
C SER A 242 -5.91 -47.04 -3.08
#